data_AF-A0A6J4IN60-F1
#
_entry.id   AF-A0A6J4IN60-F1
#
_cell.length_a   1.000
_cell.length_b   1.000
_cell.length_c   1.000
_cell.angle_alpha   90.00
_cell.angle_beta   90.00
_cell.angle_gamma   90.00
#
_symmetry.space_group_name_H-M   'P 1'
#
loop_
_entity.id
_entity.type
_entity.pdbx_description
1 polymer ?
#
loop_
_entity_poly.entity_id
_entity_poly.type
_entity_poly.pdbx_seq_one_letter_code
_entity_poly.pdbx_strand_id
1 'polypeptide(L)' 'MIGRTYLEHGRPVVVVLRGSWRTGAPRNVLIRREDGTSVVRPFRGLRRPPEAPDARAPLG' A
#
# COMPACT_ATOMS: atom_id res chain seq x y z
N MET A 1 1.52 1.81 -4.87
CA MET A 1 1.63 1.17 -6.20
C MET A 1 0.82 -0.11 -6.18
N ILE A 2 0.14 -0.48 -7.28
CA ILE A 2 -0.74 -1.65 -7.36
C ILE A 2 0.03 -2.93 -7.00
N GLY A 3 -0.62 -3.83 -6.25
CA GLY A 3 -0.07 -5.09 -5.75
C GLY A 3 0.87 -4.94 -4.56
N ARG A 4 1.32 -3.72 -4.23
CA ARG A 4 2.21 -3.50 -3.09
C ARG A 4 1.46 -3.34 -1.78
N THR A 5 2.06 -3.89 -0.72
CA THR A 5 1.64 -3.70 0.67
C THR A 5 2.18 -2.38 1.22
N TYR A 6 1.32 -1.67 1.94
CA TYR A 6 1.61 -0.46 2.69
C TYR A 6 1.02 -0.57 4.09
N LEU A 7 1.33 0.37 4.97
CA LEU A 7 0.75 0.50 6.29
C LEU A 7 -0.23 1.69 6.33
N GLU A 8 -1.46 1.41 6.75
CA GLU A 8 -2.48 2.38 7.16
C GLU A 8 -2.59 2.30 8.69
N HIS A 9 -2.18 3.36 9.40
CA HIS A 9 -2.16 3.38 10.88
C HIS A 9 -1.45 2.16 11.50
N GLY A 10 -0.35 1.73 10.87
CA GLY A 10 0.42 0.55 11.31
C GLY A 10 -0.13 -0.79 10.84
N ARG A 11 -1.32 -0.85 10.21
CA ARG A 11 -1.91 -2.09 9.69
C ARG A 11 -1.65 -2.27 8.20
N PRO A 12 -1.37 -3.50 7.73
CA PRO A 12 -1.08 -3.73 6.33
C PRO A 12 -2.32 -3.57 5.45
N VAL A 13 -2.12 -2.93 4.30
CA VAL A 13 -3.13 -2.74 3.24
C VAL A 13 -2.48 -2.94 1.89
N VAL A 14 -3.21 -3.56 0.96
CA VAL A 14 -2.73 -3.77 -0.42
C VAL A 14 -3.37 -2.75 -1.32
N VAL A 15 -2.58 -2.02 -2.10
CA VAL A 15 -3.14 -1.15 -3.15
C VAL A 15 -3.60 -2.03 -4.31
N VAL A 16 -4.89 -2.02 -4.63
CA VAL A 16 -5.46 -2.83 -5.72
C VAL A 16 -5.70 -2.01 -6.98
N LEU A 17 -5.99 -0.71 -6.86
CA LEU A 17 -6.12 0.21 -8.00
C LEU A 17 -5.54 1.57 -7.66
N ARG A 18 -5.12 2.31 -8.69
CA ARG A 18 -4.77 3.73 -8.59
C ARG A 18 -5.74 4.55 -9.44
N GLY A 19 -6.11 5.72 -8.95
CA GLY A 19 -6.85 6.69 -9.76
C GLY A 19 -6.02 7.21 -10.95
N SER A 20 -6.72 7.87 -11.88
CA SER A 20 -6.11 8.67 -12.94
C SER A 20 -5.46 9.91 -12.31
N TRP A 21 -4.25 9.76 -11.76
CA TRP A 21 -3.46 10.86 -11.18
C TRP A 21 -2.94 11.84 -12.26
N ARG A 22 -3.78 12.18 -13.24
CA ARG A 22 -3.53 13.27 -14.20
C ARG A 22 -3.45 14.60 -13.45
N THR A 23 -2.87 15.62 -14.08
CA THR A 23 -2.69 16.94 -13.48
C THR A 23 -3.98 17.46 -12.85
N GLY A 24 -3.92 17.90 -11.59
CA GLY A 24 -5.06 18.36 -10.81
C GLY A 24 -5.90 17.27 -10.12
N ALA A 25 -5.72 15.99 -10.47
CA ALA A 25 -6.47 14.90 -9.87
C ALA A 25 -5.85 14.44 -8.52
N PRO A 26 -6.67 14.18 -7.49
CA PRO A 26 -6.19 13.62 -6.23
C PRO A 26 -5.48 12.29 -6.43
N ARG A 27 -4.39 12.09 -5.69
CA ARG A 27 -3.63 10.84 -5.70
C ARG A 27 -4.31 9.74 -4.89
N ASN A 28 -5.53 9.39 -5.25
CA ASN A 28 -6.32 8.36 -4.55
C ASN A 28 -5.97 6.95 -5.04
N VAL A 29 -6.16 5.98 -4.15
CA VAL A 29 -5.99 4.55 -4.39
C VAL A 29 -7.18 3.80 -3.83
N LEU A 30 -7.52 2.68 -4.45
CA LEU A 30 -8.33 1.65 -3.81
C LEU A 30 -7.37 0.74 -3.05
N ILE A 31 -7.59 0.58 -1.76
CA ILE A 31 -6.86 -0.36 -0.91
C ILE A 31 -7.77 -1.51 -0.49
N ARG A 32 -7.18 -2.68 -0.29
CA ARG A 32 -7.79 -3.82 0.39
C ARG A 32 -7.11 -4.03 1.75
N ARG A 33 -7.89 -4.10 2.81
CA ARG A 33 -7.45 -4.38 4.18
C ARG A 33 -7.37 -5.89 4.43
N GLU A 34 -6.80 -6.27 5.58
CA GLU A 34 -6.66 -7.67 5.99
C GLU A 34 -8.02 -8.39 6.15
N ASP A 35 -9.05 -7.67 6.57
CA ASP A 35 -10.42 -8.18 6.69
C ASP A 35 -11.15 -8.34 5.33
N GLY A 36 -10.45 -8.07 4.21
CA GLY A 36 -11.00 -8.14 2.86
C GLY A 36 -11.78 -6.89 2.43
N THR A 37 -12.04 -5.94 3.32
CA THR A 37 -12.75 -4.70 2.97
C THR A 37 -11.92 -3.83 2.02
N SER A 38 -12.62 -3.15 1.11
CA SER A 38 -12.01 -2.27 0.12
C SER A 38 -12.47 -0.83 0.27
N VAL A 39 -11.52 0.11 0.30
CA VAL A 39 -11.80 1.54 0.52
C VAL A 39 -10.98 2.41 -0.41
N VAL A 40 -11.60 3.44 -0.99
CA VAL A 40 -10.90 4.48 -1.75
C VAL A 40 -10.41 5.57 -0.79
N ARG A 41 -9.12 5.88 -0.83
CA ARG A 41 -8.56 6.98 -0.04
C ARG A 41 -7.35 7.63 -0.68
N PRO A 42 -6.93 8.82 -0.21
CA PRO A 42 -5.67 9.42 -0.60
C PRO A 42 -4.48 8.48 -0.32
N PHE A 43 -3.53 8.42 -1.25
CA PHE A 43 -2.27 7.70 -1.06
C PHE A 43 -1.39 8.32 0.03
N ARG A 44 -1.60 9.61 0.31
CA ARG A 44 -0.91 10.30 1.42
C ARG A 44 -1.21 9.58 2.74
N GLY A 45 -0.19 9.43 3.57
CA GLY A 45 -0.31 8.75 4.87
C GLY A 45 -0.11 7.23 4.82
N LEU A 46 -0.10 6.61 3.64
CA LEU A 46 0.33 5.22 3.51
C LEU A 46 1.86 5.14 3.61
N ARG A 47 2.36 4.31 4.52
CA ARG A 47 3.81 4.12 4.74
C ARG A 47 4.27 2.80 4.13
N ARG A 48 5.50 2.75 3.63
CA ARG A 48 6.10 1.44 3.29
C ARG A 48 6.36 0.67 4.59
N PRO A 49 6.06 -0.64 4.64
CA PRO A 49 6.57 -1.45 5.73
C PRO A 49 8.10 -1.42 5.70
N PRO A 50 8.77 -1.63 6.85
CA PRO A 50 10.21 -1.89 6.84
C PRO A 50 10.49 -3.04 5.86
N GLU A 51 11.57 -2.92 5.11
CA GLU A 51 12.05 -4.02 4.28
C GLU A 51 12.34 -5.18 5.23
N ALA A 52 11.57 -6.27 5.09
CA ALA A 52 11.87 -7.47 5.84
C ALA A 52 13.29 -7.88 5.42
N PRO A 53 14.18 -8.23 6.36
CA PRO A 53 15.45 -8.83 5.98
C PRO A 53 15.15 -9.98 5.03
N ASP A 54 15.88 -10.03 3.93
CA ASP A 54 15.73 -11.06 2.91
C ASP A 54 15.65 -12.41 3.62
N ALA A 55 14.49 -13.07 3.58
CA ALA A 55 14.31 -14.41 4.16
C ALA A 55 15.15 -15.47 3.43
N ARG A 56 15.94 -15.04 2.44
CA ARG A 56 16.89 -15.80 1.63
C ARG A 56 18.35 -15.48 1.94
N ALA A 57 18.66 -14.54 2.84
CA ALA A 57 20.03 -14.32 3.26
C ALA A 57 20.50 -15.58 4.00
N PRO A 58 21.50 -16.32 3.48
CA PRO A 58 22.07 -17.40 4.26
C PRO A 58 22.66 -16.80 5.52
N LEU A 59 22.44 -17.45 6.66
CA LEU A 59 23.21 -17.19 7.88
C LEU A 59 24.67 -17.50 7.52
N GLY A 60 25.46 -16.45 7.32
CA GLY A 60 26.89 -16.50 6.99
C GLY A 60 27.65 -15.58 7.91
#